data_AF-A0A946CQ43-F1
#
_entry.id   AF-A0A946CQ43-F1
#
_cell.length_a   1.000
_cell.length_b   1.000
_cell.length_c   1.000
_cell.angle_alpha   90.00
_cell.angle_beta   90.00
_cell.angle_gamma   90.00
#
_symmetry.space_group_name_H-M   'P 1'
#
loop_
_entity.id
_entity.type
_entity.pdbx_description
1 polymer ?
#
loop_
_entity_poly.entity_id
_entity_poly.type
_entity_poly.pdbx_seq_one_letter_code
_entity_poly.pdbx_strand_id
1 'polypeptide(L)' 'MSKTSRPRRSVLYMPGSNARALEKGRSVAADGLILDLEDAV' A
#
# COMPACT_ATOMS: atom_id res chain seq x y z
N MET A 1 -14.99 21.06 -4.15
CA MET A 1 -13.88 20.28 -4.76
C MET A 1 -14.39 18.88 -5.07
N SER A 2 -14.49 18.52 -6.35
CA SER A 2 -14.91 17.16 -6.74
C SER A 2 -13.77 16.20 -6.42
N LYS A 3 -13.96 15.28 -5.46
CA LYS A 3 -13.00 14.23 -5.18
C LYS A 3 -13.02 13.26 -6.36
N THR A 4 -11.89 13.13 -7.05
CA THR A 4 -11.72 12.08 -8.06
C THR A 4 -11.97 10.73 -7.41
N SER A 5 -13.01 10.02 -7.86
CA SER A 5 -13.30 8.68 -7.34
C SER A 5 -12.19 7.74 -7.79
N ARG A 6 -11.43 7.21 -6.83
CA ARG A 6 -10.45 6.14 -7.05
C ARG A 6 -11.01 4.87 -6.43
N PRO A 7 -11.29 3.82 -7.22
CA PRO A 7 -11.66 2.53 -6.67
C PRO A 7 -10.58 2.04 -5.68
N ARG A 8 -11.01 1.47 -4.55
CA ARG A 8 -10.14 0.86 -3.53
C ARG A 8 -10.60 -0.57 -3.27
N ARG A 9 -10.66 -1.37 -4.33
CA ARG A 9 -11.20 -2.75 -4.28
C ARG A 9 -10.19 -3.70 -3.64
N SER A 10 -8.90 -3.39 -3.77
CA SER A 10 -7.81 -4.10 -3.14
C SER A 10 -6.82 -3.13 -2.51
N VAL A 11 -6.44 -3.39 -1.26
CA VAL A 11 -5.43 -2.62 -0.54
C VAL A 11 -4.49 -3.61 0.14
N LEU A 12 -3.20 -3.53 -0.17
CA LEU A 12 -2.20 -4.43 0.40
C LEU A 12 -1.58 -3.81 1.66
N TYR A 13 -1.62 -4.55 2.76
CA TYR A 13 -0.96 -4.20 4.01
C TYR A 13 0.48 -4.76 4.01
N MET A 14 1.47 -3.96 4.39
CA MET A 14 2.89 -4.37 4.35
C MET A 14 3.76 -3.55 5.33
N PRO A 15 4.91 -4.10 5.79
CA PRO A 15 5.86 -3.38 6.63
C PRO A 15 6.39 -2.11 5.97
N GLY A 16 6.30 -0.97 6.64
CA GLY A 16 6.91 0.28 6.18
C GLY A 16 8.44 0.31 6.32
N SER A 17 9.01 -0.55 7.16
CA SER A 17 10.45 -0.73 7.44
C SER A 17 11.16 -1.64 6.43
N ASN A 18 10.43 -2.51 5.72
CA ASN A 18 11.03 -3.55 4.88
C ASN A 18 11.25 -3.07 3.44
N ALA A 19 12.47 -2.64 3.12
CA ALA A 19 12.83 -2.15 1.79
C ALA A 19 12.49 -3.13 0.64
N ARG A 20 12.65 -4.45 0.86
CA ARG A 20 12.29 -5.46 -0.15
C ARG A 20 10.78 -5.51 -0.38
N ALA A 21 9.99 -5.36 0.68
CA ALA A 21 8.54 -5.27 0.56
C ALA A 21 8.18 -4.01 -0.23
N LEU A 22 8.71 -2.84 0.14
CA LEU A 22 8.46 -1.56 -0.54
C LEU A 22 8.72 -1.63 -2.04
N GLU A 23 9.85 -2.21 -2.44
CA GLU A 23 10.19 -2.36 -3.87
C GLU A 23 9.20 -3.25 -4.62
N LYS A 24 8.72 -4.34 -4.00
CA LYS A 24 7.66 -5.17 -4.58
C LYS A 24 6.31 -4.47 -4.63
N GLY A 25 6.00 -3.66 -3.62
CA GLY A 25 4.75 -2.92 -3.51
C GLY A 25 4.53 -1.97 -4.70
N ARG A 26 5.61 -1.39 -5.24
CA ARG A 26 5.56 -0.49 -6.42
C ARG A 26 4.97 -1.15 -7.66
N SER A 27 5.11 -2.45 -7.83
CA SER A 27 4.70 -3.19 -9.03
C SER A 27 3.52 -4.15 -8.79
N VAL A 28 2.99 -4.24 -7.57
CA VAL A 28 1.91 -5.17 -7.24
C VAL A 28 0.57 -4.66 -7.79
N ALA A 29 -0.29 -5.57 -8.26
CA ALA A 29 -1.63 -5.23 -8.75
C ALA A 29 -2.61 -4.97 -7.59
N ALA A 30 -2.40 -3.87 -6.86
CA ALA A 30 -3.31 -3.39 -5.82
C ALA A 30 -3.77 -1.95 -6.15
N ASP A 31 -5.01 -1.62 -5.79
CA ASP A 31 -5.53 -0.26 -5.97
C ASP A 31 -4.85 0.73 -4.98
N GLY A 32 -4.25 0.22 -3.88
CA GLY A 32 -3.44 0.99 -2.94
C GLY A 32 -2.59 0.11 -2.00
N LEU A 33 -1.68 0.76 -1.27
CA LEU A 33 -0.83 0.15 -0.25
C LEU A 33 -1.09 0.83 1.10
N ILE A 34 -1.11 0.06 2.19
CA ILE A 34 -1.03 0.56 3.55
C ILE A 34 0.34 0.15 4.11
N LEU A 35 1.14 1.15 4.45
CA LEU A 35 2.43 0.95 5.08
C LEU A 35 2.21 0.93 6.58
N ASP A 36 2.46 -0.22 7.19
CA ASP A 36 2.40 -0.39 8.63
C ASP A 36 3.67 0.14 9.28
N LEU A 37 3.49 0.96 10.32
CA LEU A 37 4.57 1.51 11.14
C LEU A 37 4.44 1.09 12.61
N GLU A 38 3.45 0.26 12.95
CA GLU A 38 3.13 -0.16 14.30
C GLU A 38 3.58 -1.61 14.55
N ASP A 39 2.80 -2.59 14.11
CA ASP A 39 2.96 -3.99 14.52
C ASP A 39 3.82 -4.82 13.55
N ALA A 40 3.86 -4.46 12.26
CA ALA A 40 4.62 -5.18 11.24
C ALA A 40 5.96 -4.51 10.88
N VAL A 41 6.88 -4.41 11.84
CA VAL A 41 8.27 -3.91 11.63
C VAL A 41 9.21 -4.97 11.09
#